data_AF-A0A3M1XPK3-F1
#
_entry.id   AF-A0A3M1XPK3-F1
#
_cell.length_a   1.000
_cell.length_b   1.000
_cell.length_c   1.000
_cell.angle_alpha   90.00
_cell.angle_beta   90.00
_cell.angle_gamma   90.00
#
_symmetry.space_group_name_H-M   'P 1'
#
loop_
_entity.id
_entity.type
_entity.pdbx_description
1 polymer ?
#
loop_
_entity_poly.entity_id
_entity_poly.type
_entity_poly.pdbx_seq_one_letter_code
_entity_poly.pdbx_strand_id
1 'polypeptide(L)' 'MAKVAIVYHSTYGHTKRMAEAVARGASSVDGVEVSLMTATEA' A
#
# COMPACT_ATOMS: atom_id res chain seq x y z
N MET A 1 -17.13 5.25 3.01
CA MET A 1 -15.70 5.59 2.98
C MET A 1 -14.93 4.41 3.52
N ALA A 2 -14.09 3.78 2.70
CA ALA A 2 -13.30 2.61 3.09
C ALA A 2 -11.85 3.03 3.31
N LYS A 3 -11.20 2.47 4.34
CA LYS A 3 -9.77 2.70 4.62
C LYS A 3 -9.00 1.41 4.36
N VAL A 4 -7.91 1.51 3.60
CA VAL A 4 -7.07 0.37 3.23
C VAL A 4 -5.64 0.65 3.66
N ALA A 5 -5.11 -0.18 4.55
CA ALA A 5 -3.70 -0.18 4.92
C ALA A 5 -2.96 -1.28 4.15
N ILE A 6 -1.92 -0.89 3.44
CA ILE A 6 -1.02 -1.79 2.72
C ILE A 6 0.28 -1.83 3.50
N VAL A 7 0.47 -2.92 4.23
CA VAL A 7 1.68 -3.17 5.03
C VAL A 7 2.57 -4.15 4.28
N TYR A 8 3.84 -3.82 4.11
CA TYR A 8 4.78 -4.68 3.39
C TYR A 8 6.16 -4.74 4.03
N HIS A 9 6.89 -5.83 3.77
CA HIS A 9 8.32 -5.91 4.01
C HIS A 9 9.05 -6.10 2.67
N SER A 10 10.17 -5.41 2.49
CA SER A 10 10.98 -5.58 1.27
C SER A 10 12.46 -5.36 1.55
N THR A 11 13.28 -6.36 1.26
CA THR A 11 14.75 -6.27 1.37
C THR A 11 15.35 -5.67 0.09
N TYR A 12 14.95 -6.18 -1.07
CA TYR A 12 15.49 -5.76 -2.39
C TYR A 12 14.54 -4.84 -3.18
N GLY A 13 13.41 -4.44 -2.59
CA GLY A 13 12.47 -3.50 -3.20
C GLY A 13 11.45 -4.10 -4.19
N HIS A 14 11.51 -5.40 -4.49
CA HIS A 14 10.50 -6.04 -5.36
C HIS A 14 9.10 -5.94 -4.75
N THR A 15 8.95 -6.32 -3.48
CA THR A 15 7.67 -6.20 -2.76
C THR A 15 7.25 -4.74 -2.62
N LYS A 16 8.19 -3.80 -2.44
CA LYS A 16 7.86 -2.35 -2.42
C LYS A 16 7.21 -1.91 -3.73
N ARG A 17 7.78 -2.26 -4.88
CA ARG A 17 7.21 -1.93 -6.20
C ARG A 17 5.80 -2.54 -6.38
N MET A 18 5.60 -3.76 -5.88
CA MET A 18 4.28 -4.40 -5.89
C MET A 18 3.30 -3.66 -4.98
N ALA A 19 3.70 -3.30 -3.76
CA ALA A 19 2.87 -2.59 -2.80
C ALA A 19 2.48 -1.19 -3.31
N GLU A 20 3.38 -0.49 -4.00
CA GLU A 20 3.08 0.77 -4.69
C GLU A 20 2.09 0.59 -5.84
N ALA A 21 2.17 -0.52 -6.59
CA ALA A 21 1.20 -0.83 -7.64
C ALA A 21 -0.20 -1.12 -7.07
N VAL A 22 -0.27 -1.87 -5.97
CA VAL A 22 -1.53 -2.11 -5.24
C VAL A 22 -2.09 -0.81 -4.68
N ALA A 23 -1.26 0.06 -4.11
CA ALA A 23 -1.67 1.36 -3.59
C ALA A 23 -2.29 2.23 -4.69
N ARG A 24 -1.64 2.32 -5.86
CA ARG A 24 -2.20 3.04 -7.02
C ARG A 24 -3.55 2.46 -7.46
N GLY A 25 -3.69 1.13 -7.47
CA GLY A 25 -4.95 0.46 -7.80
C GLY A 25 -6.05 0.78 -6.78
N ALA A 26 -5.76 0.66 -5.49
CA ALA A 26 -6.71 0.93 -4.42
C ALA A 26 -7.13 2.41 -4.39
N SER A 27 -6.20 3.34 -4.60
CA SER A 27 -6.49 4.79 -4.66
C SER A 27 -7.28 5.21 -5.90
N SER A 28 -7.42 4.35 -6.90
CA SER A 28 -8.26 4.64 -8.08
C SER A 28 -9.75 4.43 -7.84
N VAL A 29 -10.13 3.84 -6.70
CA VAL A 29 -11.52 3.59 -6.32
C VAL A 29 -12.06 4.79 -5.53
N ASP A 30 -13.17 5.36 -5.99
CA ASP A 30 -13.81 6.50 -5.35
C ASP A 30 -14.18 6.22 -3.88
N GLY A 31 -13.79 7.14 -2.99
CA GLY A 31 -14.09 7.06 -1.56
C GLY A 31 -13.21 6.06 -0.78
N VAL A 32 -12.09 5.60 -1.36
CA VAL A 32 -11.06 4.80 -0.69
C VAL A 32 -9.89 5.68 -0.24
N GLU A 33 -9.57 5.59 1.05
CA GLU A 33 -8.37 6.18 1.65
C GLU A 33 -7.31 5.10 1.81
N VAL A 34 -6.11 5.32 1.26
CA VAL A 34 -5.03 4.32 1.24
C VAL A 34 -3.84 4.79 2.05
N SER A 35 -3.33 3.93 2.94
CA SER A 35 -2.08 4.11 3.67
C SER A 35 -1.08 3.03 3.26
N LEU A 36 0.12 3.41 2.86
CA LEU A 36 1.21 2.50 2.49
C LEU A 36 2.34 2.65 3.51
N MET A 37 2.70 1.55 4.17
CA MET A 37 3.73 1.57 5.23
C MET A 37 4.54 0.28 5.25
N THR A 38 5.80 0.36 5.68
CA THR A 38 6.60 -0.84 5.93
C THR A 38 6.13 -1.54 7.21
N ALA A 39 6.43 -2.82 7.34
CA ALA A 39 6.11 -3.61 8.53
C ALA A 39 6.75 -3.07 9.83
N THR A 40 7.77 -2.21 9.73
CA THR A 40 8.41 -1.55 10.88
C THR A 40 7.70 -0.25 11.28
N GLU A 41 6.97 0.36 10.36
CA GLU A 41 6.24 1.62 10.59
C GLU A 41 4.80 1.38 11.06
N ALA A 42 4.26 0.18 10.85
CA ALA A 42 2.91 -0.25 11.24
C ALA A 42 2.79 -0.54 12.74
#